data_AF-A0A350C1L2-F1
#
_entry.id   AF-A0A350C1L2-F1
#
_cell.length_a   1.000
_cell.length_b   1.000
_cell.length_c   1.000
_cell.angle_alpha   90.00
_cell.angle_beta   90.00
_cell.angle_gamma   90.00
#
_symmetry.space_group_name_H-M   'P 1'
#
loop_
_entity.id
_entity.type
_entity.pdbx_description
1 polymer ?
#
loop_
_entity_poly.entity_id
_entity_poly.type
_entity_poly.pdbx_seq_one_letter_code
_entity_poly.pdbx_strand_id
1 'polypeptide(L)'
;MTRKELLEKRKRKKRNAKIKKIAIIAGGVLLLLFLFFIVRNLSGHRVKKAKKDPQTYSDDTAVKQTISDTTNANVGWNVDDTGWWYMNSDNTQFVSGWKTIEGQRYYFRDNGYLATGWVNTGEGADIYFDASGVPDPNAKQKLCAITYDDGPSQNTDMILDTLEQYDAKATFFVVGTQADYYRDELRREYEMGMEIGSHTYEHPILSFISAEEIEETMSKNDNLINELIGFTPEIMRPTGGGVNDTVRATVTKPMIQWDVDTLDWETKNPEQTIATSLEEVQDGSVILMHDLYEATAIASQTLIPSLQAQGYKLVTISELATQYGYTLEPGVEYFDFYPKNSPDPEIKAKYASGS
;
A
#
# COMPACT_ATOMS: atom_id res chain seq x y z
N MET A 1 -21.05 -26.97 16.56
CA MET A 1 -19.98 -26.40 17.40
C MET A 1 -20.62 -25.42 18.38
N THR A 2 -20.43 -25.62 19.67
CA THR A 2 -21.08 -24.82 20.72
C THR A 2 -20.41 -23.44 20.87
N ARG A 3 -21.14 -22.44 21.38
CA ARG A 3 -20.59 -21.07 21.63
C ARG A 3 -19.33 -21.09 22.50
N LYS A 4 -19.19 -22.08 23.38
CA LYS A 4 -18.03 -22.30 24.24
C LYS A 4 -16.81 -22.81 23.45
N GLU A 5 -17.02 -23.72 22.50
CA GLU A 5 -15.96 -24.23 21.60
C GLU A 5 -15.43 -23.14 20.66
N LEU A 6 -16.31 -22.25 20.17
CA LEU A 6 -15.94 -21.13 19.31
C LEU A 6 -15.07 -20.10 20.06
N LEU A 7 -15.39 -19.84 21.33
CA LEU A 7 -14.61 -18.96 22.21
C LEU A 7 -13.23 -19.53 22.54
N GLU A 8 -13.14 -20.82 22.83
CA GLU A 8 -11.86 -21.52 23.04
C GLU A 8 -11.00 -21.52 21.78
N LYS A 9 -11.58 -21.77 20.60
CA LYS A 9 -10.87 -21.73 19.32
C LYS A 9 -10.34 -20.33 19.00
N ARG A 10 -11.12 -19.27 19.28
CA ARG A 10 -10.69 -17.86 19.15
C ARG A 10 -9.55 -17.50 20.10
N LYS A 11 -9.61 -17.93 21.36
CA LYS A 11 -8.51 -17.72 22.35
C LYS A 11 -7.22 -18.43 21.93
N ARG A 12 -7.34 -19.67 21.42
CA ARG A 12 -6.19 -20.46 20.95
C ARG A 12 -5.53 -19.85 19.71
N LYS A 13 -6.34 -19.33 18.76
CA LYS A 13 -5.84 -18.62 17.56
C LYS A 13 -5.10 -17.32 17.95
N LYS A 14 -5.64 -16.52 18.87
CA LYS A 14 -4.98 -15.31 19.40
C LYS A 14 -3.65 -15.63 20.11
N ARG A 15 -3.60 -16.69 20.92
CA ARG A 15 -2.37 -17.11 21.62
C ARG A 15 -1.29 -17.58 20.63
N ASN A 16 -1.66 -18.35 19.61
CA ASN A 16 -0.72 -18.84 18.61
C ASN A 16 -0.20 -17.71 17.69
N ALA A 17 -1.04 -16.72 17.36
CA ALA A 17 -0.61 -15.53 16.63
C ALA A 17 0.40 -14.69 17.45
N LYS A 18 0.16 -14.54 18.77
CA LYS A 18 1.09 -13.84 19.66
C LYS A 18 2.45 -14.56 19.76
N ILE A 19 2.45 -15.90 19.84
CA ILE A 19 3.69 -16.70 19.87
C ILE A 19 4.47 -16.61 18.55
N LYS A 20 3.79 -16.64 17.39
CA LYS A 20 4.44 -16.47 16.08
C LYS A 20 5.06 -15.08 15.89
N LYS A 21 4.40 -14.02 16.36
CA LYS A 21 4.97 -12.66 16.36
C LYS A 21 6.26 -12.57 17.19
N ILE A 22 6.29 -13.18 18.37
CA ILE A 22 7.48 -13.19 19.26
C ILE A 22 8.67 -13.91 18.59
N ALA A 23 8.42 -15.04 17.90
CA ALA A 23 9.50 -15.81 17.28
C ALA A 23 10.16 -15.12 16.07
N ILE A 24 9.38 -14.37 15.28
CA ILE A 24 9.89 -13.61 14.12
C ILE A 24 10.70 -12.40 14.58
N ILE A 25 10.24 -11.70 15.62
CA ILE A 25 10.91 -10.52 16.18
C ILE A 25 12.25 -10.90 16.83
N ALA A 26 12.30 -11.97 17.64
CA ALA A 26 13.52 -12.42 18.30
C ALA A 26 14.63 -12.84 17.31
N GLY A 27 14.26 -13.41 16.16
CA GLY A 27 15.22 -13.77 15.10
C GLY A 27 15.85 -12.56 14.41
N GLY A 28 15.08 -11.48 14.22
CA GLY A 28 15.57 -10.23 13.64
C GLY A 28 16.51 -9.45 14.57
N VAL A 29 16.19 -9.40 15.87
CA VAL A 29 17.01 -8.68 16.88
C VAL A 29 18.41 -9.29 17.02
N LEU A 30 18.54 -10.63 16.97
CA LEU A 30 19.83 -11.29 17.08
C LEU A 30 20.74 -11.04 15.87
N LEU A 31 20.17 -10.91 14.67
CA LEU A 31 20.89 -10.57 13.45
C LEU A 31 21.36 -9.09 13.45
N LEU A 32 20.51 -8.19 13.94
CA LEU A 32 20.79 -6.76 14.07
C LEU A 32 21.92 -6.46 15.08
N LEU A 33 21.91 -7.14 16.24
CA LEU A 33 23.00 -7.02 17.23
C LEU A 33 24.34 -7.51 16.67
N PHE A 34 24.34 -8.53 15.81
CA PHE A 34 25.54 -9.08 15.20
C PHE A 34 26.13 -8.15 14.12
N LEU A 35 25.28 -7.55 13.28
CA LEU A 35 25.70 -6.57 12.25
C LEU A 35 26.25 -5.28 12.86
N PHE A 36 25.64 -4.78 13.95
CA PHE A 36 26.11 -3.58 14.64
C PHE A 36 27.52 -3.76 15.24
N PHE A 37 27.82 -4.96 15.77
CA PHE A 37 29.14 -5.29 16.30
C PHE A 37 30.23 -5.35 15.21
N ILE A 38 29.89 -5.81 14.00
CA ILE A 38 30.79 -5.87 12.86
C ILE A 38 31.15 -4.46 12.37
N VAL A 39 30.16 -3.56 12.25
CA VAL A 39 30.40 -2.18 11.80
C VAL A 39 31.27 -1.41 12.80
N ARG A 40 31.08 -1.62 14.10
CA ARG A 40 31.87 -0.95 15.14
C ARG A 40 33.35 -1.38 15.15
N ASN A 41 33.66 -2.62 14.76
CA ASN A 41 35.03 -3.14 14.68
C ASN A 41 35.75 -2.85 13.35
N LEU A 42 35.04 -2.38 12.32
CA LEU A 42 35.63 -2.04 11.01
C LEU A 42 36.05 -0.56 10.88
N SER A 43 35.85 0.25 11.93
CA SER A 43 36.26 1.67 12.00
C SER A 43 37.78 1.88 12.17
N GLY A 44 38.58 1.13 11.41
CA GLY A 44 40.04 1.18 11.41
C GLY A 44 40.66 1.49 10.04
N HIS A 45 39.89 1.82 8.99
CA HIS A 45 40.44 2.21 7.69
C HIS A 45 39.82 3.48 7.13
N ARG A 46 40.68 4.47 6.91
CA ARG A 46 40.41 5.84 6.48
C ARG A 46 40.06 5.85 4.99
N VAL A 47 38.78 5.89 4.62
CA VAL A 47 38.35 6.13 3.24
C VAL A 47 38.26 7.64 2.99
N LYS A 48 38.93 8.11 1.93
CA LYS A 48 38.92 9.52 1.50
C LYS A 48 37.51 9.90 1.03
N LYS A 49 36.90 10.91 1.68
CA LYS A 49 35.59 11.49 1.30
C LYS A 49 35.67 12.12 -0.10
N ALA A 50 34.82 11.65 -1.01
CA ALA A 50 34.37 12.45 -2.15
C ALA A 50 33.35 13.48 -1.63
N LYS A 51 33.53 14.76 -1.97
CA LYS A 51 32.56 15.82 -1.69
C LYS A 51 31.36 15.63 -2.63
N LYS A 52 30.19 15.30 -2.07
CA LYS A 52 28.88 15.55 -2.70
C LYS A 52 28.27 16.78 -2.04
N ASP A 53 27.57 17.59 -2.84
CA ASP A 53 26.87 18.80 -2.40
C ASP A 53 25.97 18.52 -1.18
N PRO A 54 25.96 19.39 -0.16
CA PRO A 54 25.08 19.24 0.97
C PRO A 54 23.66 19.62 0.53
N GLN A 55 22.80 18.63 0.35
CA GLN A 55 21.36 18.83 0.53
C GLN A 55 21.17 19.54 1.89
N THR A 56 20.65 20.75 1.87
CA THR A 56 20.38 21.55 3.07
C THR A 56 19.16 20.97 3.75
N TYR A 57 19.38 20.06 4.70
CA TYR A 57 18.31 19.46 5.50
C TYR A 57 17.78 20.47 6.55
N SER A 58 16.46 20.49 6.76
CA SER A 58 15.76 21.35 7.73
C SER A 58 16.25 21.17 9.17
N ASP A 59 16.04 22.19 10.01
CA ASP A 59 16.37 22.25 11.44
C ASP A 59 15.89 21.00 12.22
N ASP A 60 16.51 20.70 13.36
CA ASP A 60 16.04 19.64 14.27
C ASP A 60 14.59 19.94 14.74
N THR A 61 13.62 19.16 14.27
CA THR A 61 12.18 19.36 14.56
C THR A 61 11.64 18.43 15.65
N ALA A 62 12.47 17.56 16.23
CA ALA A 62 11.98 16.50 17.09
C ALA A 62 11.28 17.01 18.36
N VAL A 63 10.06 16.52 18.59
CA VAL A 63 9.27 16.78 19.80
C VAL A 63 9.77 15.88 20.92
N LYS A 64 9.85 16.43 22.15
CA LYS A 64 10.26 15.70 23.35
C LYS A 64 9.08 15.46 24.28
N GLN A 65 9.08 14.33 24.99
CA GLN A 65 8.12 14.01 26.05
C GLN A 65 8.85 13.51 27.30
N THR A 66 8.46 14.01 28.48
CA THR A 66 8.97 13.54 29.77
C THR A 66 8.46 12.14 30.08
N ILE A 67 9.35 11.27 30.56
CA ILE A 67 8.99 9.91 30.98
C ILE A 67 9.04 9.81 32.50
N SER A 68 7.93 9.40 33.12
CA SER A 68 7.79 9.28 34.57
C SER A 68 8.38 7.99 35.14
N ASP A 69 8.54 6.95 34.33
CA ASP A 69 9.15 5.66 34.70
C ASP A 69 10.42 5.41 33.89
N THR A 70 11.56 5.78 34.45
CA THR A 70 12.90 5.62 33.84
C THR A 70 13.65 4.42 34.42
N THR A 71 12.98 3.55 35.18
CA THR A 71 13.63 2.62 36.11
C THR A 71 14.58 1.61 35.47
N ASN A 72 14.59 1.47 34.14
CA ASN A 72 15.55 0.65 33.40
C ASN A 72 16.13 1.31 32.12
N ALA A 73 15.97 2.63 31.95
CA ALA A 73 16.41 3.34 30.74
C ALA A 73 17.83 3.93 30.92
N ASN A 74 18.71 3.69 29.96
CA ASN A 74 20.01 4.36 29.92
C ASN A 74 19.90 5.67 29.14
N VAL A 75 20.62 6.72 29.55
CA VAL A 75 20.77 7.91 28.68
C VAL A 75 21.43 7.48 27.37
N GLY A 76 20.86 7.91 26.24
CA GLY A 76 21.26 7.51 24.90
C GLY A 76 20.30 6.49 24.27
N TRP A 77 20.84 5.66 23.38
CA TRP A 77 20.06 4.65 22.65
C TRP A 77 19.62 3.49 23.53
N ASN A 78 18.34 3.14 23.41
CA ASN A 78 17.72 1.97 24.03
C ASN A 78 16.96 1.18 22.96
N VAL A 79 16.73 -0.11 23.23
CA VAL A 79 15.99 -0.99 22.32
C VAL A 79 15.13 -1.96 23.11
N ASP A 80 13.94 -2.22 22.59
CA ASP A 80 13.03 -3.26 23.08
C ASP A 80 12.38 -3.99 21.90
N ASP A 81 11.34 -4.79 22.18
CA ASP A 81 10.60 -5.58 21.18
C ASP A 81 9.90 -4.72 20.12
N THR A 82 9.67 -3.42 20.40
CA THR A 82 9.04 -2.47 19.49
C THR A 82 10.06 -1.81 18.57
N GLY A 83 11.24 -1.50 19.09
CA GLY A 83 12.34 -0.97 18.31
C GLY A 83 13.32 -0.11 19.10
N TRP A 84 14.13 0.65 18.37
CA TRP A 84 15.11 1.58 18.94
C TRP A 84 14.43 2.89 19.34
N TRP A 85 14.90 3.48 20.44
CA TRP A 85 14.49 4.81 20.88
C TRP A 85 15.62 5.51 21.62
N TYR A 86 15.47 6.80 21.89
CA TYR A 86 16.53 7.62 22.49
C TYR A 86 16.07 8.34 23.76
N MET A 87 16.74 8.07 24.88
CA MET A 87 16.56 8.75 26.15
C MET A 87 17.52 9.93 26.26
N ASN A 88 16.98 11.13 26.42
CA ASN A 88 17.76 12.33 26.68
C ASN A 88 18.25 12.37 28.13
N SER A 89 19.32 13.13 28.39
CA SER A 89 19.87 13.32 29.73
C SER A 89 18.94 14.10 30.68
N ASP A 90 17.91 14.75 30.15
CA ASP A 90 16.88 15.51 30.88
C ASP A 90 15.64 14.64 31.22
N ASN A 91 15.75 13.31 31.11
CA ASN A 91 14.66 12.34 31.31
C ASN A 91 13.48 12.53 30.33
N THR A 92 13.75 13.07 29.14
CA THR A 92 12.78 13.11 28.03
C THR A 92 13.14 12.12 26.92
N GLN A 93 12.18 11.70 26.11
CA GLN A 93 12.39 10.94 24.88
C GLN A 93 11.92 11.75 23.68
N PHE A 94 12.53 11.54 22.51
CA PHE A 94 12.00 12.06 21.25
C PHE A 94 10.77 11.25 20.85
N VAL A 95 9.64 11.93 20.65
CA VAL A 95 8.35 11.30 20.37
C VAL A 95 7.85 11.54 18.96
N SER A 96 8.49 12.40 18.18
CA SER A 96 8.28 12.53 16.72
C SER A 96 9.34 13.44 16.11
N GLY A 97 9.55 13.39 14.79
CA GLY A 97 10.30 14.40 14.04
C GLY A 97 11.81 14.13 13.89
N TRP A 98 12.50 15.09 13.27
CA TRP A 98 13.92 14.97 12.91
C TRP A 98 14.85 15.34 14.05
N LYS A 99 15.88 14.52 14.27
CA LYS A 99 16.94 14.80 15.23
C LYS A 99 18.32 14.40 14.73
N THR A 100 19.29 15.30 14.93
CA THR A 100 20.71 15.01 14.77
C THR A 100 21.32 14.53 16.09
N ILE A 101 21.89 13.31 16.08
CA ILE A 101 22.59 12.69 17.22
C ILE A 101 23.98 12.29 16.72
N GLU A 102 25.03 12.79 17.38
CA GLU A 102 26.44 12.51 17.02
C GLU A 102 26.79 12.80 15.54
N GLY A 103 26.12 13.78 14.93
CA GLY A 103 26.34 14.17 13.54
C GLY A 103 25.62 13.31 12.50
N GLN A 104 24.82 12.33 12.93
CA GLN A 104 23.93 11.54 12.09
C GLN A 104 22.47 11.98 12.32
N ARG A 105 21.70 12.08 11.23
CA ARG A 105 20.28 12.48 11.26
C ARG A 105 19.39 11.24 11.35
N TYR A 106 18.41 11.30 12.24
CA TYR A 106 17.42 10.27 12.53
C TYR A 106 16.01 10.87 12.53
N TYR A 107 15.00 10.06 12.23
CA TYR A 107 13.60 10.44 12.35
C TYR A 107 12.92 9.56 13.41
N PHE A 108 12.19 10.17 14.32
CA PHE A 108 11.38 9.46 15.30
C PHE A 108 9.92 9.49 14.87
N ARG A 109 9.25 8.34 14.94
CA ARG A 109 7.80 8.23 14.69
C ARG A 109 7.04 8.75 15.92
N ASP A 110 5.74 9.01 15.76
CA ASP A 110 4.84 9.56 16.80
C ASP A 110 4.73 8.70 18.06
N ASN A 111 5.19 7.45 18.00
CA ASN A 111 5.29 6.54 19.15
C ASN A 111 6.64 6.59 19.88
N GLY A 112 7.55 7.49 19.46
CA GLY A 112 8.88 7.70 20.01
C GLY A 112 9.95 6.69 19.63
N TYR A 113 9.65 5.77 18.71
CA TYR A 113 10.63 4.84 18.17
C TYR A 113 11.26 5.38 16.88
N LEU A 114 12.50 4.99 16.67
CA LEU A 114 13.30 5.30 15.50
C LEU A 114 12.64 4.74 14.24
N ALA A 115 12.54 5.58 13.22
CA ALA A 115 12.10 5.16 11.90
C ALA A 115 13.10 4.18 11.26
N THR A 116 12.55 3.08 10.77
CA THR A 116 13.19 2.15 9.84
C THR A 116 12.18 1.81 8.75
N GLY A 117 12.66 1.40 7.57
CA GLY A 117 11.84 1.21 6.38
C GLY A 117 11.38 2.52 5.75
N TRP A 118 10.39 2.44 4.87
CA TRP A 118 9.76 3.61 4.26
C TRP A 118 8.89 4.37 5.27
N VAL A 119 9.03 5.69 5.30
CA VAL A 119 8.26 6.57 6.18
C VAL A 119 7.84 7.83 5.43
N ASN A 120 6.55 8.14 5.48
CA ASN A 120 6.05 9.46 5.16
C ASN A 120 6.38 10.41 6.33
N THR A 121 7.28 11.35 6.11
CA THR A 121 7.70 12.33 7.13
C THR A 121 6.89 13.64 7.07
N GLY A 122 5.88 13.72 6.19
CA GLY A 122 5.16 14.96 5.88
C GLY A 122 5.96 15.95 5.02
N GLU A 123 7.20 15.61 4.65
CA GLU A 123 8.11 16.45 3.86
C GLU A 123 8.34 15.82 2.47
N GLY A 124 7.34 15.90 1.60
CA GLY A 124 7.45 15.41 0.22
C GLY A 124 7.29 13.90 0.10
N ALA A 125 8.16 13.26 -0.69
CA ALA A 125 8.12 11.81 -0.92
C ALA A 125 8.56 11.02 0.32
N ASP A 126 8.08 9.78 0.45
CA ASP A 126 8.49 8.89 1.53
C ASP A 126 10.02 8.70 1.54
N ILE A 127 10.60 8.63 2.73
CA ILE A 127 12.04 8.44 2.93
C ILE A 127 12.27 7.03 3.44
N TYR A 128 13.21 6.32 2.83
CA TYR A 128 13.66 5.03 3.34
C TYR A 128 14.73 5.24 4.39
N PHE A 129 14.52 4.65 5.56
CA PHE A 129 15.49 4.56 6.63
C PHE A 129 16.01 3.13 6.70
N ASP A 130 17.33 2.95 6.65
CA ASP A 130 17.93 1.62 6.75
C ASP A 130 17.72 0.98 8.14
N ALA A 131 18.24 -0.22 8.33
CA ALA A 131 18.12 -0.95 9.61
C ALA A 131 18.76 -0.21 10.81
N SER A 132 19.62 0.79 10.56
CA SER A 132 20.22 1.66 11.57
C SER A 132 19.47 2.99 11.76
N GLY A 133 18.38 3.20 11.02
CA GLY A 133 17.57 4.43 11.04
C GLY A 133 18.20 5.61 10.31
N VAL A 134 19.15 5.35 9.40
CA VAL A 134 19.79 6.36 8.58
C VAL A 134 19.01 6.49 7.25
N PRO A 135 18.63 7.71 6.82
CA PRO A 135 17.94 7.89 5.55
C PRO A 135 18.85 7.56 4.37
N ASP A 136 18.38 6.71 3.45
CA ASP A 136 19.04 6.43 2.18
C ASP A 136 18.44 7.29 1.05
N PRO A 137 19.18 8.31 0.57
CA PRO A 137 18.68 9.19 -0.49
C PRO A 137 18.63 8.53 -1.88
N ASN A 138 19.16 7.31 -2.04
CA ASN A 138 19.15 6.58 -3.31
C ASN A 138 18.09 5.49 -3.37
N ALA A 139 17.44 5.18 -2.24
CA ALA A 139 16.36 4.22 -2.20
C ALA A 139 15.21 4.70 -3.11
N LYS A 140 14.64 3.77 -3.87
CA LYS A 140 13.46 4.01 -4.70
C LYS A 140 12.34 3.11 -4.22
N GLN A 141 11.22 3.71 -3.84
CA GLN A 141 10.05 2.97 -3.40
C GLN A 141 9.37 2.40 -4.63
N LYS A 142 9.12 1.09 -4.63
CA LYS A 142 8.31 0.48 -5.68
C LYS A 142 6.85 0.84 -5.40
N LEU A 143 6.04 0.99 -6.43
CA LEU A 143 4.62 1.29 -6.31
C LEU A 143 3.81 0.17 -6.96
N CYS A 144 2.65 -0.14 -6.40
CA CYS A 144 1.66 -1.00 -7.06
C CYS A 144 0.26 -0.54 -6.66
N ALA A 145 -0.72 -0.78 -7.53
CA ALA A 145 -2.12 -0.54 -7.24
C ALA A 145 -2.81 -1.89 -6.99
N ILE A 146 -3.35 -2.06 -5.78
CA ILE A 146 -4.33 -3.10 -5.54
C ILE A 146 -5.70 -2.56 -5.96
N THR A 147 -6.41 -3.35 -6.77
CA THR A 147 -7.74 -2.99 -7.27
C THR A 147 -8.77 -4.06 -6.90
N TYR A 148 -9.98 -3.62 -6.56
CA TYR A 148 -11.10 -4.50 -6.21
C TYR A 148 -12.28 -4.22 -7.13
N ASP A 149 -12.74 -5.25 -7.84
CA ASP A 149 -13.91 -5.20 -8.72
C ASP A 149 -15.17 -5.73 -8.00
N ASP A 150 -16.31 -5.43 -8.61
CA ASP A 150 -17.65 -5.93 -8.30
C ASP A 150 -18.30 -5.46 -7.01
N GLY A 151 -17.60 -4.63 -6.24
CA GLY A 151 -18.05 -4.10 -4.95
C GLY A 151 -18.98 -2.89 -5.02
N PRO A 152 -19.39 -2.37 -3.85
CA PRO A 152 -19.08 -2.90 -2.51
C PRO A 152 -19.84 -4.19 -2.16
N SER A 153 -19.50 -4.82 -1.05
CA SER A 153 -20.11 -6.06 -0.58
C SER A 153 -20.02 -6.21 0.94
N GLN A 154 -20.59 -7.30 1.47
CA GLN A 154 -20.47 -7.65 2.89
C GLN A 154 -19.02 -7.86 3.39
N ASN A 155 -18.03 -7.99 2.48
CA ASN A 155 -16.62 -8.18 2.86
C ASN A 155 -15.78 -6.90 2.76
N THR A 156 -16.30 -5.84 2.13
CA THR A 156 -15.58 -4.59 1.88
C THR A 156 -15.00 -4.01 3.17
N ASP A 157 -15.78 -4.00 4.25
CA ASP A 157 -15.32 -3.49 5.54
C ASP A 157 -14.07 -4.20 6.09
N MET A 158 -13.92 -5.51 5.84
CA MET A 158 -12.75 -6.27 6.29
C MET A 158 -11.49 -5.90 5.49
N ILE A 159 -11.66 -5.56 4.22
CA ILE A 159 -10.60 -5.06 3.35
C ILE A 159 -10.21 -3.65 3.80
N LEU A 160 -11.19 -2.77 3.99
CA LEU A 160 -10.98 -1.41 4.47
C LEU A 160 -10.28 -1.37 5.83
N ASP A 161 -10.70 -2.19 6.80
CA ASP A 161 -10.00 -2.32 8.10
C ASP A 161 -8.52 -2.67 7.93
N THR A 162 -8.20 -3.49 6.93
CA THR A 162 -6.82 -3.86 6.64
C THR A 162 -6.06 -2.71 5.99
N LEU A 163 -6.65 -2.03 5.00
CA LEU A 163 -6.05 -0.88 4.34
C LEU A 163 -5.77 0.25 5.34
N GLU A 164 -6.71 0.55 6.24
CA GLU A 164 -6.54 1.52 7.33
C GLU A 164 -5.41 1.11 8.27
N GLN A 165 -5.38 -0.15 8.70
CA GLN A 165 -4.36 -0.65 9.63
C GLN A 165 -2.94 -0.48 9.07
N TYR A 166 -2.77 -0.56 7.76
CA TYR A 166 -1.47 -0.53 7.09
C TYR A 166 -1.20 0.78 6.34
N ASP A 167 -2.05 1.80 6.49
CA ASP A 167 -1.94 3.09 5.77
C ASP A 167 -1.72 2.88 4.25
N ALA A 168 -2.49 1.95 3.70
CA ALA A 168 -2.44 1.57 2.28
C ALA A 168 -3.62 2.16 1.53
N LYS A 169 -3.42 2.51 0.26
CA LYS A 169 -4.50 2.90 -0.65
C LYS A 169 -4.81 1.77 -1.63
N ALA A 170 -6.04 1.80 -2.13
CA ALA A 170 -6.55 0.90 -3.17
C ALA A 170 -7.55 1.64 -4.05
N THR A 171 -7.89 1.02 -5.18
CA THR A 171 -8.94 1.50 -6.09
C THR A 171 -10.07 0.48 -6.14
N PHE A 172 -11.30 0.92 -5.92
CA PHE A 172 -12.50 0.09 -5.96
C PHE A 172 -13.30 0.41 -7.22
N PHE A 173 -13.47 -0.56 -8.11
CA PHE A 173 -14.30 -0.44 -9.30
C PHE A 173 -15.72 -0.88 -8.96
N VAL A 174 -16.59 0.12 -8.79
CA VAL A 174 -17.89 -0.02 -8.15
C VAL A 174 -19.00 -0.32 -9.15
N VAL A 175 -19.79 -1.35 -8.84
CA VAL A 175 -21.02 -1.72 -9.57
C VAL A 175 -22.22 -1.01 -8.94
N GLY A 176 -23.04 -0.36 -9.77
CA GLY A 176 -24.11 0.53 -9.28
C GLY A 176 -25.16 -0.16 -8.41
N THR A 177 -25.61 -1.35 -8.81
CA THR A 177 -26.56 -2.12 -8.00
C THR A 177 -26.00 -2.52 -6.63
N GLN A 178 -24.68 -2.68 -6.51
CA GLN A 178 -24.02 -2.96 -5.23
C GLN A 178 -23.89 -1.69 -4.39
N ALA A 179 -23.48 -0.58 -5.00
CA ALA A 179 -23.45 0.74 -4.35
C ALA A 179 -24.82 1.13 -3.76
N ASP A 180 -25.91 0.81 -4.46
CA ASP A 180 -27.27 1.10 -4.00
C ASP A 180 -27.65 0.29 -2.74
N TYR A 181 -27.11 -0.92 -2.60
CA TYR A 181 -27.36 -1.82 -1.48
C TYR A 181 -26.41 -1.58 -0.31
N TYR A 182 -25.12 -1.40 -0.59
CA TYR A 182 -24.01 -1.24 0.35
C TYR A 182 -23.53 0.23 0.40
N ARG A 183 -24.49 1.13 0.66
CA ARG A 183 -24.26 2.59 0.61
C ARG A 183 -23.27 3.08 1.66
N ASP A 184 -23.26 2.45 2.83
CA ASP A 184 -22.39 2.84 3.94
C ASP A 184 -20.95 2.40 3.66
N GLU A 185 -20.76 1.23 3.06
CA GLU A 185 -19.45 0.73 2.62
C GLU A 185 -18.86 1.61 1.52
N LEU A 186 -19.65 1.98 0.48
CA LEU A 186 -19.20 2.93 -0.56
C LEU A 186 -18.75 4.27 0.05
N ARG A 187 -19.54 4.80 0.99
CA ARG A 187 -19.19 6.06 1.67
C ARG A 187 -17.90 5.91 2.46
N ARG A 188 -17.71 4.78 3.12
CA ARG A 188 -16.49 4.49 3.88
C ARG A 188 -15.26 4.37 2.97
N GLU A 189 -15.35 3.69 1.83
CA GLU A 189 -14.28 3.63 0.82
C GLU A 189 -13.82 5.05 0.45
N TYR A 190 -14.77 5.92 0.11
CA TYR A 190 -14.49 7.29 -0.28
C TYR A 190 -13.92 8.15 0.86
N GLU A 191 -14.51 8.09 2.05
CA GLU A 191 -14.06 8.86 3.22
C GLU A 191 -12.66 8.45 3.70
N MET A 192 -12.28 7.18 3.50
CA MET A 192 -10.92 6.69 3.76
C MET A 192 -9.89 7.12 2.70
N GLY A 193 -10.33 7.83 1.66
CA GLY A 193 -9.50 8.29 0.55
C GLY A 193 -9.02 7.14 -0.34
N MET A 194 -9.83 6.09 -0.48
CA MET A 194 -9.67 5.14 -1.58
C MET A 194 -10.15 5.78 -2.87
N GLU A 195 -9.62 5.34 -4.01
CA GLU A 195 -10.12 5.80 -5.30
C GLU A 195 -11.34 4.99 -5.71
N ILE A 196 -12.39 5.69 -6.16
CA ILE A 196 -13.62 5.08 -6.65
C ILE A 196 -13.61 5.13 -8.18
N GLY A 197 -13.52 3.97 -8.82
CA GLY A 197 -13.70 3.77 -10.26
C GLY A 197 -15.10 3.27 -10.59
N SER A 198 -15.55 3.47 -11.83
CA SER A 198 -16.83 2.88 -12.29
C SER A 198 -16.63 1.47 -12.85
N HIS A 199 -17.57 0.57 -12.54
CA HIS A 199 -17.63 -0.78 -13.09
C HIS A 199 -19.00 -1.12 -13.68
N THR A 200 -19.63 -0.15 -14.36
CA THR A 200 -21.00 -0.21 -14.91
C THR A 200 -22.10 -0.34 -13.85
N TYR A 201 -23.37 -0.23 -14.24
CA TYR A 201 -24.48 -0.26 -13.27
C TYR A 201 -24.90 -1.69 -12.85
N GLU A 202 -25.05 -2.59 -13.82
CA GLU A 202 -25.58 -3.95 -13.67
C GLU A 202 -24.57 -5.04 -14.11
N HIS A 203 -23.31 -4.65 -14.32
CA HIS A 203 -22.22 -5.54 -14.73
C HIS A 203 -22.39 -6.21 -16.13
N PRO A 204 -22.90 -5.55 -17.18
CA PRO A 204 -22.85 -6.11 -18.54
C PRO A 204 -21.43 -6.05 -19.11
N ILE A 205 -21.06 -7.07 -19.89
CA ILE A 205 -19.83 -7.04 -20.70
C ILE A 205 -20.04 -6.05 -21.86
N LEU A 206 -19.33 -4.91 -21.82
CA LEU A 206 -19.54 -3.79 -22.74
C LEU A 206 -19.37 -4.17 -24.22
N SER A 207 -18.48 -5.13 -24.53
CA SER A 207 -18.25 -5.58 -25.90
C SER A 207 -19.42 -6.36 -26.53
N PHE A 208 -20.47 -6.69 -25.76
CA PHE A 208 -21.66 -7.42 -26.22
C PHE A 208 -22.92 -6.55 -26.30
N ILE A 209 -22.82 -5.26 -26.01
CA ILE A 209 -23.95 -4.32 -26.01
C ILE A 209 -23.68 -3.16 -26.98
N SER A 210 -24.74 -2.41 -27.32
CA SER A 210 -24.68 -1.25 -28.22
C SER A 210 -24.05 -0.02 -27.56
N ALA A 211 -23.61 0.95 -28.35
CA ALA A 211 -23.07 2.22 -27.84
C ALA A 211 -24.07 2.95 -26.91
N GLU A 212 -25.35 2.97 -27.25
CA GLU A 212 -26.40 3.57 -26.43
C GLU A 212 -26.52 2.88 -25.06
N GLU A 213 -26.47 1.54 -25.03
CA GLU A 213 -26.49 0.77 -23.77
C GLU A 213 -25.21 0.99 -22.94
N ILE A 214 -24.05 1.19 -23.59
CA ILE A 214 -22.80 1.55 -22.90
C ILE A 214 -22.94 2.93 -22.25
N GLU A 215 -23.41 3.95 -22.98
CA GLU A 215 -23.62 5.29 -22.44
C GLU A 215 -24.61 5.29 -21.27
N GLU A 216 -25.70 4.52 -21.39
CA GLU A 216 -26.73 4.41 -20.36
C GLU A 216 -26.17 3.74 -19.09
N THR A 217 -25.54 2.56 -19.19
CA THR A 217 -25.05 1.84 -18.01
C THR A 217 -23.95 2.63 -17.29
N MET A 218 -23.10 3.34 -18.03
CA MET A 218 -22.05 4.18 -17.45
C MET A 218 -22.63 5.42 -16.77
N SER A 219 -23.49 6.17 -17.46
CA SER A 219 -24.09 7.39 -16.92
C SER A 219 -24.96 7.09 -15.70
N LYS A 220 -25.73 5.99 -15.73
CA LYS A 220 -26.57 5.55 -14.61
C LYS A 220 -25.72 5.23 -13.38
N ASN A 221 -24.59 4.54 -13.57
CA ASN A 221 -23.67 4.24 -12.48
C ASN A 221 -23.04 5.50 -11.89
N ASP A 222 -22.53 6.38 -12.74
CA ASP A 222 -21.87 7.62 -12.33
C ASP A 222 -22.80 8.56 -11.58
N ASN A 223 -24.04 8.70 -12.05
CA ASN A 223 -25.06 9.52 -11.40
C ASN A 223 -25.40 8.97 -10.02
N LEU A 224 -25.55 7.65 -9.88
CA LEU A 224 -25.81 7.03 -8.58
C LEU A 224 -24.64 7.24 -7.62
N ILE A 225 -23.39 7.00 -8.04
CA ILE A 225 -22.22 7.21 -7.19
C ILE A 225 -22.14 8.70 -6.77
N ASN A 226 -22.38 9.63 -7.70
CA ASN A 226 -22.44 11.06 -7.37
C ASN A 226 -23.53 11.41 -6.35
N GLU A 227 -24.72 10.82 -6.48
CA GLU A 227 -25.81 11.01 -5.51
C GLU A 227 -25.43 10.52 -4.11
N LEU A 228 -24.76 9.36 -4.03
CA LEU A 228 -24.46 8.71 -2.75
C LEU A 228 -23.31 9.38 -1.98
N ILE A 229 -22.26 9.81 -2.68
CA ILE A 229 -21.01 10.29 -2.07
C ILE A 229 -20.52 11.65 -2.59
N GLY A 230 -21.23 12.29 -3.52
CA GLY A 230 -20.86 13.60 -4.06
C GLY A 230 -19.65 13.58 -4.99
N PHE A 231 -19.26 12.40 -5.48
CA PHE A 231 -18.10 12.18 -6.34
C PHE A 231 -18.51 11.44 -7.61
N THR A 232 -17.95 11.84 -8.76
CA THR A 232 -18.14 11.14 -10.03
C THR A 232 -16.83 10.45 -10.41
N PRO A 233 -16.82 9.12 -10.61
CA PRO A 233 -15.59 8.40 -10.98
C PRO A 233 -14.94 8.98 -12.23
N GLU A 234 -13.62 9.18 -12.20
CA GLU A 234 -12.85 9.69 -13.35
C GLU A 234 -12.24 8.58 -14.20
N ILE A 235 -12.13 7.37 -13.65
CA ILE A 235 -11.67 6.16 -14.31
C ILE A 235 -12.76 5.09 -14.32
N MET A 236 -12.62 4.11 -15.20
CA MET A 236 -13.51 2.96 -15.21
C MET A 236 -12.78 1.68 -15.61
N ARG A 237 -13.32 0.52 -15.21
CA ARG A 237 -12.85 -0.78 -15.69
C ARG A 237 -13.96 -1.46 -16.47
N PRO A 238 -13.76 -1.87 -17.73
CA PRO A 238 -14.72 -2.65 -18.48
C PRO A 238 -14.95 -4.02 -17.82
N THR A 239 -16.21 -4.39 -17.60
CA THR A 239 -16.56 -5.71 -17.07
C THR A 239 -15.93 -6.84 -17.90
N GLY A 240 -15.21 -7.74 -17.22
CA GLY A 240 -14.48 -8.84 -17.84
C GLY A 240 -13.34 -8.43 -18.78
N GLY A 241 -12.90 -7.16 -18.72
CA GLY A 241 -11.88 -6.59 -19.59
C GLY A 241 -12.30 -6.45 -21.06
N GLY A 242 -13.59 -6.62 -21.36
CA GLY A 242 -14.10 -6.68 -22.73
C GLY A 242 -14.11 -5.33 -23.44
N VAL A 243 -13.16 -5.11 -24.34
CA VAL A 243 -13.05 -3.87 -25.14
C VAL A 243 -13.02 -4.18 -26.65
N ASN A 244 -13.88 -3.51 -27.41
CA ASN A 244 -13.86 -3.49 -28.87
C ASN A 244 -13.88 -2.04 -29.38
N ASP A 245 -13.91 -1.83 -30.70
CA ASP A 245 -13.88 -0.48 -31.27
C ASP A 245 -15.08 0.38 -30.89
N THR A 246 -16.27 -0.23 -30.70
CA THR A 246 -17.45 0.45 -30.18
C THR A 246 -17.20 0.93 -28.75
N VAL A 247 -16.64 0.09 -27.88
CA VAL A 247 -16.30 0.46 -26.49
C VAL A 247 -15.29 1.61 -26.48
N ARG A 248 -14.18 1.50 -27.23
CA ARG A 248 -13.15 2.56 -27.33
C ARG A 248 -13.71 3.89 -27.83
N ALA A 249 -14.67 3.86 -28.76
CA ALA A 249 -15.29 5.06 -29.30
C ALA A 249 -16.35 5.68 -28.37
N THR A 250 -16.93 4.90 -27.46
CA THR A 250 -18.09 5.30 -26.65
C THR A 250 -17.70 5.66 -25.21
N VAL A 251 -16.75 4.96 -24.61
CA VAL A 251 -16.33 5.20 -23.22
C VAL A 251 -15.50 6.48 -23.13
N THR A 252 -16.00 7.47 -22.41
CA THR A 252 -15.40 8.81 -22.25
C THR A 252 -14.45 8.92 -21.05
N LYS A 253 -13.97 7.78 -20.55
CA LYS A 253 -13.05 7.69 -19.41
C LYS A 253 -11.85 6.81 -19.75
N PRO A 254 -10.70 6.98 -19.06
CA PRO A 254 -9.62 6.00 -19.09
C PRO A 254 -10.14 4.63 -18.65
N MET A 255 -9.80 3.60 -19.42
CA MET A 255 -10.16 2.21 -19.14
C MET A 255 -8.99 1.50 -18.47
N ILE A 256 -9.17 1.12 -17.21
CA ILE A 256 -8.12 0.50 -16.41
C ILE A 256 -8.31 -1.00 -16.43
N GLN A 257 -7.34 -1.71 -17.01
CA GLN A 257 -7.23 -3.16 -17.05
C GLN A 257 -6.29 -3.61 -15.91
N TRP A 258 -5.59 -4.72 -16.07
CA TRP A 258 -4.63 -5.25 -15.10
C TRP A 258 -3.53 -6.05 -15.79
N ASP A 259 -2.34 -6.10 -15.19
CA ASP A 259 -1.25 -7.01 -15.59
C ASP A 259 -1.17 -8.25 -14.71
N VAL A 260 -1.68 -8.18 -13.47
CA VAL A 260 -1.72 -9.29 -12.52
C VAL A 260 -3.17 -9.69 -12.24
N ASP A 261 -3.59 -10.85 -12.75
CA ASP A 261 -4.89 -11.47 -12.40
C ASP A 261 -4.69 -12.50 -11.30
N THR A 262 -5.24 -12.24 -10.12
CA THR A 262 -5.08 -13.16 -8.97
C THR A 262 -5.90 -14.44 -9.09
N LEU A 263 -6.84 -14.51 -10.05
CA LEU A 263 -7.80 -15.60 -10.22
C LEU A 263 -8.63 -15.88 -8.96
N ASP A 264 -8.82 -14.90 -8.08
CA ASP A 264 -9.66 -15.04 -6.89
C ASP A 264 -11.14 -15.30 -7.24
N TRP A 265 -11.57 -14.80 -8.39
CA TRP A 265 -12.88 -15.05 -8.99
C TRP A 265 -13.10 -16.53 -9.35
N GLU A 266 -12.04 -17.29 -9.64
CA GLU A 266 -12.10 -18.72 -9.94
C GLU A 266 -11.77 -19.59 -8.71
N THR A 267 -10.64 -19.30 -8.06
CA THR A 267 -10.04 -20.20 -7.07
C THR A 267 -10.71 -20.16 -5.71
N LYS A 268 -11.27 -19.00 -5.32
CA LYS A 268 -11.82 -18.74 -3.97
C LYS A 268 -10.87 -19.15 -2.83
N ASN A 269 -9.56 -19.04 -3.06
CA ASN A 269 -8.55 -19.53 -2.13
C ASN A 269 -7.59 -18.39 -1.72
N PRO A 270 -7.57 -18.00 -0.43
CA PRO A 270 -6.73 -16.88 0.01
C PRO A 270 -5.24 -17.09 -0.27
N GLU A 271 -4.75 -18.31 -0.07
CA GLU A 271 -3.33 -18.62 -0.26
C GLU A 271 -2.89 -18.52 -1.72
N GLN A 272 -3.75 -18.90 -2.68
CA GLN A 272 -3.50 -18.74 -4.11
C GLN A 272 -3.55 -17.27 -4.52
N THR A 273 -4.56 -16.51 -4.08
CA THR A 273 -4.63 -15.05 -4.31
C THR A 273 -3.35 -14.36 -3.84
N ILE A 274 -2.86 -14.69 -2.63
CA ILE A 274 -1.62 -14.15 -2.10
C ILE A 274 -0.41 -14.58 -2.94
N ALA A 275 -0.31 -15.88 -3.25
CA ALA A 275 0.84 -16.43 -3.97
C ALA A 275 0.99 -15.80 -5.36
N THR A 276 -0.09 -15.81 -6.17
CA THR A 276 -0.10 -15.20 -7.51
C THR A 276 0.26 -13.72 -7.44
N SER A 277 -0.37 -12.96 -6.53
CA SER A 277 -0.08 -11.53 -6.37
C SER A 277 1.40 -11.27 -6.07
N LEU A 278 2.00 -12.03 -5.15
CA LEU A 278 3.39 -11.81 -4.75
C LEU A 278 4.42 -12.34 -5.77
N GLU A 279 4.03 -13.32 -6.59
CA GLU A 279 4.87 -13.88 -7.65
C GLU A 279 4.93 -12.96 -8.87
N GLU A 280 3.81 -12.36 -9.25
CA GLU A 280 3.68 -11.61 -10.51
C GLU A 280 3.88 -10.10 -10.35
N VAL A 281 3.73 -9.55 -9.13
CA VAL A 281 3.81 -8.09 -8.92
C VAL A 281 5.16 -7.50 -9.30
N GLN A 282 5.11 -6.47 -10.13
CA GLN A 282 6.22 -5.63 -10.50
C GLN A 282 6.00 -4.18 -10.06
N ASP A 283 7.08 -3.39 -10.14
CA ASP A 283 6.98 -1.95 -9.91
C ASP A 283 6.14 -1.31 -11.02
N GLY A 284 4.97 -0.76 -10.66
CA GLY A 284 3.98 -0.24 -11.60
C GLY A 284 2.80 -1.18 -11.90
N SER A 285 2.72 -2.36 -11.28
CA SER A 285 1.63 -3.31 -11.50
C SER A 285 0.27 -2.83 -10.97
N VAL A 286 -0.77 -3.28 -11.65
CA VAL A 286 -2.19 -3.18 -11.32
C VAL A 286 -2.72 -4.59 -11.05
N ILE A 287 -3.04 -4.87 -9.78
CA ILE A 287 -3.45 -6.20 -9.32
C ILE A 287 -4.98 -6.27 -9.29
N LEU A 288 -5.58 -7.19 -10.06
CA LEU A 288 -7.02 -7.47 -10.06
C LEU A 288 -7.41 -8.44 -8.93
N MET A 289 -8.34 -8.00 -8.10
CA MET A 289 -9.05 -8.80 -7.11
C MET A 289 -10.53 -8.39 -7.10
N HIS A 290 -11.37 -9.13 -6.36
CA HIS A 290 -12.80 -8.85 -6.23
C HIS A 290 -13.21 -8.85 -4.75
N ASP A 291 -13.83 -7.77 -4.29
CA ASP A 291 -14.21 -7.65 -2.87
C ASP A 291 -15.47 -8.46 -2.49
N LEU A 292 -16.13 -9.11 -3.46
CA LEU A 292 -17.27 -10.00 -3.27
C LEU A 292 -16.97 -11.25 -2.45
N TYR A 293 -15.71 -11.68 -2.39
CA TYR A 293 -15.34 -12.98 -1.84
C TYR A 293 -14.68 -12.84 -0.46
N GLU A 294 -15.19 -13.57 0.54
CA GLU A 294 -14.57 -13.66 1.87
C GLU A 294 -13.09 -14.12 1.78
N ALA A 295 -12.79 -14.99 0.81
CA ALA A 295 -11.43 -15.45 0.55
C ALA A 295 -10.48 -14.30 0.19
N THR A 296 -10.92 -13.35 -0.63
CA THR A 296 -10.15 -12.17 -1.03
C THR A 296 -9.95 -11.20 0.13
N ALA A 297 -10.97 -11.01 0.97
CA ALA A 297 -10.83 -10.21 2.18
C ALA A 297 -9.82 -10.82 3.17
N ILE A 298 -9.82 -12.15 3.33
CA ILE A 298 -8.82 -12.87 4.12
C ILE A 298 -7.42 -12.77 3.49
N ALA A 299 -7.32 -12.86 2.15
CA ALA A 299 -6.07 -12.71 1.44
C ALA A 299 -5.46 -11.33 1.70
N SER A 300 -6.28 -10.28 1.62
CA SER A 300 -5.89 -8.88 1.81
C SER A 300 -5.19 -8.64 3.16
N GLN A 301 -5.67 -9.28 4.24
CA GLN A 301 -5.06 -9.23 5.59
C GLN A 301 -3.58 -9.67 5.63
N THR A 302 -3.15 -10.48 4.66
CA THR A 302 -1.77 -10.97 4.54
C THR A 302 -1.04 -10.31 3.37
N LEU A 303 -1.71 -10.10 2.24
CA LEU A 303 -1.11 -9.57 1.02
C LEU A 303 -0.61 -8.14 1.20
N ILE A 304 -1.45 -7.24 1.74
CA ILE A 304 -1.13 -5.83 1.96
C ILE A 304 0.18 -5.66 2.77
N PRO A 305 0.32 -6.23 3.99
CA PRO A 305 1.57 -6.13 4.73
C PRO A 305 2.75 -6.84 4.05
N SER A 306 2.50 -7.89 3.28
CA SER A 306 3.56 -8.62 2.58
C SER A 306 4.16 -7.78 1.44
N LEU A 307 3.33 -7.09 0.66
CA LEU A 307 3.79 -6.17 -0.38
C LEU A 307 4.60 -5.01 0.22
N GLN A 308 4.11 -4.40 1.31
CA GLN A 308 4.85 -3.35 2.02
C GLN A 308 6.18 -3.85 2.56
N ALA A 309 6.23 -5.08 3.11
CA ALA A 309 7.47 -5.70 3.56
C ALA A 309 8.47 -5.96 2.41
N GLN A 310 7.97 -6.14 1.18
CA GLN A 310 8.80 -6.22 -0.04
C GLN A 310 9.18 -4.84 -0.62
N GLY A 311 8.84 -3.75 0.07
CA GLY A 311 9.21 -2.39 -0.30
C GLY A 311 8.24 -1.70 -1.28
N TYR A 312 7.03 -2.24 -1.46
CA TYR A 312 5.98 -1.59 -2.24
C TYR A 312 5.22 -0.56 -1.39
N LYS A 313 4.89 0.59 -1.98
CA LYS A 313 3.80 1.45 -1.51
C LYS A 313 2.56 1.12 -2.31
N LEU A 314 1.46 0.91 -1.60
CA LEU A 314 0.16 0.65 -2.21
C LEU A 314 -0.53 2.00 -2.40
N VAL A 315 -0.75 2.35 -3.65
CA VAL A 315 -1.29 3.64 -4.11
C VAL A 315 -2.56 3.40 -4.93
N THR A 316 -3.33 4.45 -5.17
CA THR A 316 -4.45 4.39 -6.12
C THR A 316 -3.94 4.33 -7.57
N ILE A 317 -4.81 4.04 -8.54
CA ILE A 317 -4.46 4.04 -9.97
C ILE A 317 -4.03 5.42 -10.42
N SER A 318 -4.78 6.48 -10.07
CA SER A 318 -4.42 7.85 -10.45
C SER A 318 -3.09 8.31 -9.83
N GLU A 319 -2.82 7.92 -8.58
CA GLU A 319 -1.53 8.18 -7.93
C GLU A 319 -0.39 7.43 -8.64
N LEU A 320 -0.60 6.15 -8.96
CA LEU A 320 0.38 5.32 -9.67
C LEU A 320 0.73 5.90 -11.05
N ALA A 321 -0.30 6.24 -11.83
CA ALA A 321 -0.16 6.86 -13.15
C ALA A 321 0.61 8.18 -13.06
N THR A 322 0.24 9.05 -12.12
CA THR A 322 0.89 10.35 -11.92
C THR A 322 2.37 10.19 -11.54
N GLN A 323 2.68 9.29 -10.60
CA GLN A 323 4.04 9.04 -10.15
C GLN A 323 4.96 8.54 -11.27
N TYR A 324 4.41 7.76 -12.20
CA TYR A 324 5.16 7.26 -13.36
C TYR A 324 5.01 8.09 -14.63
N GLY A 325 4.43 9.29 -14.52
CA GLY A 325 4.38 10.27 -15.61
C GLY A 325 3.48 9.83 -16.76
N TYR A 326 2.37 9.16 -16.42
CA TYR A 326 1.26 8.88 -17.31
C TYR A 326 0.21 9.98 -17.20
N THR A 327 -0.37 10.33 -18.34
CA THR A 327 -1.61 11.10 -18.40
C THR A 327 -2.68 10.13 -18.87
N LEU A 328 -3.73 9.97 -18.06
CA LEU A 328 -4.83 9.07 -18.34
C LEU A 328 -5.77 9.74 -19.33
N GLU A 329 -5.94 9.13 -20.50
CA GLU A 329 -6.73 9.67 -21.60
C GLU A 329 -8.06 8.90 -21.75
N PRO A 330 -9.18 9.60 -22.01
CA PRO A 330 -10.46 8.98 -22.34
C PRO A 330 -10.38 7.97 -23.48
N GLY A 331 -11.04 6.82 -23.32
CA GLY A 331 -11.13 5.78 -24.37
C GLY A 331 -9.85 4.95 -24.57
N VAL A 332 -8.81 5.18 -23.76
CA VAL A 332 -7.54 4.44 -23.81
C VAL A 332 -7.49 3.37 -22.72
N GLU A 333 -6.92 2.21 -23.06
CA GLU A 333 -6.73 1.08 -22.13
C GLU A 333 -5.36 1.13 -21.46
N TYR A 334 -5.32 0.90 -20.15
CA TYR A 334 -4.10 0.85 -19.34
C TYR A 334 -4.05 -0.45 -18.53
N PHE A 335 -3.07 -1.31 -18.79
CA PHE A 335 -2.91 -2.59 -18.09
C PHE A 335 -1.94 -2.48 -16.91
N ASP A 336 -0.96 -1.59 -17.03
CA ASP A 336 0.09 -1.34 -16.06
C ASP A 336 0.58 0.11 -16.16
N PHE A 337 1.40 0.51 -15.21
CA PHE A 337 2.05 1.81 -15.16
C PHE A 337 3.54 1.65 -14.90
N TYR A 338 4.21 0.76 -15.64
CA TYR A 338 5.62 0.53 -15.36
C TYR A 338 6.46 1.82 -15.49
N PRO A 339 7.58 1.93 -14.75
CA PRO A 339 8.46 3.07 -14.91
C PRO A 339 9.09 3.07 -16.31
N LYS A 340 8.98 4.17 -17.05
CA LYS A 340 9.61 4.32 -18.40
C LYS A 340 11.12 4.07 -18.40
N ASN A 341 11.77 4.29 -17.26
CA ASN A 341 13.20 4.06 -17.05
C ASN A 341 13.48 2.78 -16.25
N SER A 342 12.54 1.84 -16.22
CA SER A 342 12.71 0.56 -15.51
C SER A 342 13.99 -0.13 -15.99
N PRO A 343 14.83 -0.66 -15.09
CA PRO A 343 16.03 -1.41 -15.49
C PRO A 343 15.67 -2.76 -16.10
N ASP A 344 14.45 -3.25 -15.89
CA ASP A 344 13.95 -4.55 -16.33
C ASP A 344 13.92 -4.66 -17.88
N PRO A 345 14.61 -5.65 -18.48
CA PRO A 345 14.63 -5.83 -19.92
C PRO A 345 13.25 -6.07 -20.56
N GLU A 346 12.33 -6.75 -19.88
CA GLU A 346 10.99 -7.04 -20.40
C GLU A 346 10.14 -5.77 -20.43
N ILE A 347 10.20 -4.97 -19.37
CA ILE A 347 9.54 -3.67 -19.30
C ILE A 347 10.14 -2.71 -20.34
N LYS A 348 11.48 -2.68 -20.50
CA LYS A 348 12.14 -1.86 -21.54
C LYS A 348 11.67 -2.23 -22.95
N ALA A 349 11.46 -3.52 -23.21
CA ALA A 349 11.01 -3.98 -24.50
C ALA A 349 9.60 -3.47 -24.83
N LYS A 350 8.68 -3.43 -23.84
CA LYS A 350 7.32 -2.84 -24.00
C LYS A 350 7.39 -1.40 -24.52
N TYR A 351 8.24 -0.54 -23.95
CA TYR A 351 8.36 0.86 -24.40
C TYR A 351 9.12 1.02 -25.73
N ALA A 352 9.99 0.09 -26.08
CA ALA A 352 10.72 0.13 -27.35
C ALA A 352 9.84 -0.25 -28.55
N SER A 353 8.79 -1.05 -28.33
CA SER A 353 7.87 -1.48 -29.39
C SER A 353 6.80 -0.45 -29.76
N GLY A 354 6.64 0.63 -28.98
CA GLY A 354 5.61 1.65 -29.22
C GLY A 354 4.20 1.03 -29.21
N SER A 355 3.75 0.58 -28.04
CA SER A 355 2.37 0.15 -27.83
C SER A 355 1.46 1.36 -27.64
#